data_AF-A0A7V9SLT2-F1
#
_entry.id   AF-A0A7V9SLT2-F1
#
_cell.length_a   1.000
_cell.length_b   1.000
_cell.length_c   1.000
_cell.angle_alpha   90.00
_cell.angle_beta   90.00
_cell.angle_gamma   90.00
#
_symmetry.space_group_name_H-M   'P 1'
#
loop_
_entity.id
_entity.type
_entity.pdbx_description
1 polymer ?
#
loop_
_entity_poly.entity_id
_entity_poly.type
_entity_poly.pdbx_seq_one_letter_code
_entity_poly.pdbx_strand_id
1 'polypeptide(L)'
;MKLLKRLGFLTVICSLIFVNSCMPGGQNNKGGRVITVYGFSIMKEALEKEIYPAFAAKWKAEHGEEVHFNSSFAGSETVTNQILQGAPADIAILSIERDVDRLIAAGHVPTD
;
A
#
# COMPACT_ATOMS: atom_id res chain seq x y z
N MET A 1 3.99 -45.42 43.00
CA MET A 1 4.51 -44.38 42.07
C MET A 1 3.88 -44.45 40.66
N LYS A 2 2.54 -44.52 40.55
CA LYS A 2 1.83 -44.49 39.25
C LYS A 2 0.82 -43.33 39.10
N LEU A 3 0.58 -42.55 40.17
CA LEU A 3 -0.36 -41.42 40.16
C LEU A 3 0.27 -40.08 39.73
N LEU A 4 1.60 -39.92 39.83
CA LEU A 4 2.26 -38.64 39.52
C LEU A 4 2.50 -38.43 38.01
N LYS A 5 2.45 -39.49 37.19
CA LYS A 5 2.65 -39.41 35.73
C LYS A 5 1.40 -39.03 34.94
N ARG A 6 0.20 -39.13 35.53
CA ARG A 6 -1.07 -38.76 34.85
C ARG A 6 -1.37 -37.27 34.92
N LEU A 7 -0.73 -36.55 35.85
CA LEU A 7 -0.92 -35.11 36.01
C LEU A 7 -0.15 -34.29 34.95
N GLY A 8 1.00 -34.79 34.49
CA GLY A 8 1.80 -34.10 33.47
C GLY A 8 1.23 -34.16 32.05
N PHE A 9 0.34 -35.13 31.76
CA PHE A 9 -0.25 -35.27 30.43
C PHE A 9 -1.49 -34.37 30.24
N LEU A 10 -2.16 -33.98 31.33
CA LEU A 10 -3.35 -33.11 31.27
C LEU A 10 -2.97 -31.63 31.09
N THR A 11 -1.81 -31.20 31.60
CA THR A 11 -1.36 -29.80 31.51
C THR A 11 -0.87 -29.40 30.12
N VAL A 12 -0.39 -30.36 29.32
CA VAL A 12 0.13 -30.07 27.95
C VAL A 12 -1.00 -29.79 26.96
N ILE A 13 -2.20 -30.35 27.18
CA ILE A 13 -3.34 -30.15 26.27
C ILE A 13 -4.00 -28.78 26.48
N CYS A 14 -3.93 -28.20 27.69
CA CYS A 14 -4.51 -26.89 27.97
C CYS A 14 -3.70 -25.73 27.35
N SER A 15 -2.40 -25.93 27.11
CA SER A 15 -1.54 -24.87 26.58
C SER A 15 -1.62 -24.68 25.06
N LEU A 16 -2.24 -25.60 24.32
CA LEU A 16 -2.39 -25.49 22.86
C LEU A 16 -3.63 -24.70 22.40
N ILE A 17 -4.52 -24.31 23.30
CA ILE A 17 -5.76 -23.59 22.93
C ILE A 17 -5.59 -22.06 22.95
N PHE A 18 -4.50 -21.54 23.54
CA PHE A 18 -4.30 -20.09 23.71
C PHE A 18 -3.65 -19.36 22.51
N VAL A 19 -3.24 -20.07 21.45
CA VAL A 19 -2.49 -19.45 20.33
C VAL A 19 -3.36 -19.00 19.14
N ASN A 20 -4.69 -19.10 19.23
CA ASN A 20 -5.60 -18.77 18.11
C ASN A 20 -6.46 -17.50 18.28
N SER A 21 -6.16 -16.62 19.25
CA SER A 21 -6.99 -15.42 19.52
C SER A 21 -6.40 -14.08 19.11
N CYS A 22 -5.50 -14.06 18.12
CA CYS A 22 -5.26 -12.86 17.33
C CYS A 22 -5.52 -13.15 15.86
N MET A 23 -6.79 -13.44 15.52
CA MET A 23 -7.31 -13.07 14.21
C MET A 23 -7.43 -11.54 14.22
N PRO A 24 -6.69 -10.79 13.40
CA PRO A 24 -7.08 -9.44 13.07
C PRO A 24 -8.48 -9.57 12.47
N GLY A 25 -9.47 -9.00 13.16
CA GLY A 25 -10.83 -8.98 12.67
C GLY A 25 -10.81 -8.55 11.21
N GLY A 26 -11.38 -9.38 10.33
CA GLY A 26 -11.59 -9.03 8.95
C GLY A 26 -12.34 -7.72 8.94
N GLN A 27 -11.62 -6.63 8.64
CA GLN A 27 -12.24 -5.35 8.45
C GLN A 27 -13.14 -5.55 7.24
N ASN A 28 -14.45 -5.58 7.50
CA ASN A 28 -15.47 -5.18 6.53
C ASN A 28 -15.23 -3.71 6.22
N ASN A 29 -14.09 -3.42 5.60
CA ASN A 29 -13.81 -2.19 4.94
C ASN A 29 -14.80 -2.19 3.77
N LYS A 30 -15.73 -1.25 3.79
CA LYS A 30 -16.16 -0.63 2.54
C LYS A 30 -14.89 0.02 1.95
N GLY A 31 -14.04 -0.82 1.36
CA GLY A 31 -12.62 -0.59 1.13
C GLY A 31 -12.39 0.61 0.26
N GLY A 32 -11.90 1.69 0.87
CA GLY A 32 -11.39 2.81 0.12
C GLY A 32 -10.22 2.37 -0.76
N ARG A 33 -10.24 2.78 -2.02
CA ARG A 33 -9.17 2.51 -2.98
C ARG A 33 -7.93 3.30 -2.58
N VAL A 34 -6.79 2.63 -2.53
CA VAL A 34 -5.50 3.29 -2.32
C VAL A 34 -4.83 3.43 -3.68
N ILE A 35 -4.40 4.64 -4.02
CA ILE A 35 -3.61 4.93 -5.22
C ILE A 35 -2.19 5.27 -4.75
N THR A 36 -1.21 4.52 -5.24
CA THR A 36 0.21 4.70 -4.92
C THR A 36 0.87 5.62 -5.94
N VAL A 37 1.29 6.80 -5.49
CA VAL A 37 1.85 7.85 -6.35
C VAL A 37 3.33 8.05 -6.09
N TYR A 38 4.14 7.92 -7.13
CA TYR A 38 5.56 8.24 -7.09
C TYR A 38 5.79 9.53 -7.87
N GLY A 39 6.13 10.62 -7.18
CA GLY A 39 6.19 11.95 -7.77
C GLY A 39 7.56 12.62 -7.61
N PHE A 40 7.96 13.45 -8.58
CA PHE A 40 9.11 14.32 -8.38
C PHE A 40 8.79 15.38 -7.30
N SER A 41 9.80 15.72 -6.49
CA SER A 41 9.62 16.37 -5.18
C SER A 41 8.90 17.72 -5.17
N ILE A 42 8.97 18.49 -6.26
CA ILE A 42 8.29 19.80 -6.35
C ILE A 42 6.77 19.65 -6.27
N MET A 43 6.22 18.51 -6.70
CA MET A 43 4.76 18.29 -6.71
C MET A 43 4.18 17.97 -5.34
N LYS A 44 5.02 17.66 -4.34
CA LYS A 44 4.56 17.20 -3.03
C LYS A 44 3.51 18.14 -2.43
N GLU A 45 3.81 19.42 -2.33
CA GLU A 45 2.95 20.37 -1.63
C GLU A 45 1.61 20.55 -2.34
N ALA A 46 1.63 20.74 -3.67
CA ALA A 46 0.40 20.89 -4.46
C ALA A 46 -0.47 19.63 -4.41
N LEU A 47 0.15 18.45 -4.49
CA LEU A 47 -0.58 17.18 -4.46
C LEU A 47 -1.19 16.93 -3.08
N GLU A 48 -0.40 17.03 -2.01
CA GLU A 48 -0.86 16.69 -0.66
C GLU A 48 -1.87 17.70 -0.10
N LYS A 49 -1.69 19.00 -0.38
CA LYS A 49 -2.54 20.05 0.23
C LYS A 49 -3.80 20.36 -0.58
N GLU A 50 -3.73 20.27 -1.90
CA GLU A 50 -4.80 20.77 -2.78
C GLU A 50 -5.43 19.62 -3.59
N ILE A 51 -4.62 18.90 -4.38
CA ILE A 51 -5.16 17.96 -5.38
C ILE A 51 -5.73 16.70 -4.75
N TYR A 52 -5.01 16.03 -3.83
CA TYR A 52 -5.49 14.79 -3.23
C TYR A 52 -6.78 14.98 -2.42
N PRO A 53 -6.92 16.00 -1.54
CA PRO A 53 -8.17 16.22 -0.83
C PRO A 53 -9.33 16.55 -1.77
N ALA A 54 -9.10 17.40 -2.78
CA ALA A 54 -10.12 17.77 -3.75
C ALA A 54 -10.57 16.57 -4.60
N PHE A 55 -9.63 15.74 -5.06
CA PHE A 55 -9.93 14.54 -5.83
C PHE A 55 -10.70 13.52 -4.99
N ALA A 56 -10.27 13.24 -3.76
CA ALA A 56 -10.95 12.30 -2.88
C ALA A 56 -12.39 12.73 -2.56
N ALA A 57 -12.60 14.02 -2.29
CA ALA A 57 -13.93 14.59 -2.05
C ALA A 57 -14.83 14.47 -3.30
N LYS A 58 -14.30 14.83 -4.47
CA LYS A 58 -15.02 14.73 -5.75
C LYS A 58 -15.36 13.27 -6.06
N TRP A 59 -14.41 12.36 -5.93
CA TRP A 59 -14.60 10.93 -6.22
C TRP A 59 -15.68 10.32 -5.34
N LYS A 60 -15.67 10.63 -4.03
CA LYS A 60 -16.70 10.16 -3.10
C LYS A 60 -18.08 10.71 -3.43
N ALA A 61 -18.18 11.97 -3.85
CA ALA A 61 -19.45 12.58 -4.24
C ALA A 61 -20.01 11.95 -5.52
N GLU A 62 -19.16 11.64 -6.50
CA GLU A 62 -19.56 11.11 -7.80
C GLU A 62 -19.78 9.59 -7.80
N HIS A 63 -19.00 8.84 -7.03
CA HIS A 63 -18.94 7.37 -7.10
C HIS A 63 -19.33 6.67 -5.80
N GLY A 64 -19.45 7.41 -4.69
CA GLY A 64 -19.74 6.83 -3.37
C GLY A 64 -18.60 5.98 -2.77
N GLU A 65 -17.43 5.98 -3.42
CA GLU A 65 -16.22 5.25 -3.01
C GLU A 65 -15.21 6.21 -2.38
N GLU A 66 -14.49 5.77 -1.34
CA GLU A 66 -13.38 6.56 -0.79
C GLU A 66 -12.10 6.27 -1.56
N VAL A 67 -11.30 7.32 -1.83
CA VAL A 67 -9.96 7.21 -2.42
C VAL A 67 -8.95 7.80 -1.45
N HIS A 68 -7.87 7.06 -1.23
CA HIS A 68 -6.73 7.44 -0.41
C HIS A 68 -5.47 7.43 -1.27
N PHE A 69 -4.52 8.31 -0.96
CA PHE A 69 -3.26 8.40 -1.68
C PHE A 69 -2.10 7.97 -0.78
N ASN A 70 -1.26 7.07 -1.29
CA ASN A 70 0.01 6.71 -0.67
C ASN A 70 1.13 7.24 -1.56
N SER A 71 1.84 8.28 -1.13
CA SER A 71 2.80 8.97 -2.00
C SER A 71 4.24 8.94 -1.52
N SER A 72 5.16 8.79 -2.46
CA SER A 72 6.61 8.93 -2.26
C SER A 72 7.17 10.00 -3.19
N PHE A 73 8.06 10.84 -2.67
CA PHE A 73 8.60 12.00 -3.38
C PHE A 73 10.13 12.02 -3.35
N ALA A 74 10.76 12.15 -4.53
CA ALA A 74 12.21 12.26 -4.68
C ALA A 74 12.59 13.04 -5.95
N GLY A 75 13.87 13.08 -6.33
CA GLY A 75 14.25 13.57 -7.67
C GLY A 75 13.65 12.68 -8.78
N SER A 76 13.36 13.24 -9.96
CA SER A 76 12.69 12.51 -11.04
C SER A 76 13.46 11.24 -11.47
N GLU A 77 14.78 11.33 -11.58
CA GLU A 77 15.62 10.15 -11.86
C GLU A 77 15.57 9.11 -10.74
N THR A 78 15.54 9.55 -9.47
CA THR A 78 15.41 8.66 -8.31
C THR A 78 14.06 7.93 -8.33
N VAL A 79 12.97 8.65 -8.58
CA VAL A 79 11.63 8.05 -8.73
C VAL A 79 11.61 7.02 -9.85
N THR A 80 12.15 7.38 -11.01
CA THR A 80 12.25 6.47 -12.17
C THR A 80 13.01 5.20 -11.80
N ASN A 81 14.16 5.34 -11.12
CA ASN A 81 14.97 4.19 -10.69
C ASN A 81 14.24 3.33 -9.65
N GLN A 82 13.46 3.92 -8.74
CA GLN A 82 12.64 3.16 -7.78
C GLN A 82 11.60 2.30 -8.50
N ILE A 83 10.91 2.87 -9.50
CA ILE A 83 9.90 2.14 -10.30
C ILE A 83 10.56 1.01 -11.09
N LEU A 84 11.68 1.29 -11.78
CA LEU A 84 12.48 0.27 -12.48
C LEU A 84 12.98 -0.85 -11.56
N GLN A 85 13.13 -0.58 -10.26
CA GLN A 85 13.52 -1.55 -9.24
C GLN A 85 12.34 -2.28 -8.59
N GLY A 86 11.11 -2.04 -9.06
CA GLY A 86 9.91 -2.73 -8.59
C GLY A 86 9.10 -1.99 -7.53
N ALA A 87 9.25 -0.67 -7.40
CA ALA A 87 8.31 0.11 -6.62
C ALA A 87 6.88 -0.03 -7.19
N PRO A 88 5.85 -0.25 -6.35
CA PRO A 88 4.48 -0.53 -6.79
C PRO A 88 3.73 0.76 -7.12
N ALA A 89 4.20 1.52 -8.11
CA ALA A 89 3.58 2.78 -8.51
C ALA A 89 2.35 2.52 -9.39
N ASP A 90 1.20 3.05 -8.98
CA ASP A 90 0.01 3.16 -9.85
C ASP A 90 0.12 4.38 -10.76
N ILE A 91 0.70 5.47 -10.24
CA ILE A 91 0.91 6.72 -10.96
C ILE A 91 2.36 7.20 -10.76
N ALA A 92 3.01 7.58 -11.85
CA ALA A 92 4.31 8.25 -11.83
C ALA A 92 4.18 9.69 -12.35
N ILE A 93 4.67 10.67 -11.57
CA ILE A 93 4.74 12.07 -11.99
C ILE A 93 6.22 12.44 -12.09
N LEU A 94 6.72 12.64 -13.31
CA LEU A 94 8.14 12.84 -13.61
C LEU A 94 8.41 14.26 -14.12
N SER A 95 9.65 14.75 -14.00
CA SER A 95 9.97 16.13 -14.35
C SER A 95 10.33 16.33 -15.83
N ILE A 96 10.72 15.26 -16.53
CA ILE A 96 11.19 15.31 -17.93
C ILE A 96 10.78 14.07 -18.70
N GLU A 97 10.67 14.21 -20.03
CA GLU A 97 10.26 13.15 -20.97
C GLU A 97 11.22 11.94 -20.96
N ARG A 98 12.54 12.20 -20.93
CA ARG A 98 13.56 11.14 -20.90
C ARG A 98 13.33 10.10 -19.80
N ASP A 99 12.79 10.52 -18.65
CA ASP A 99 12.52 9.62 -17.54
C ASP A 99 11.26 8.76 -17.79
N VAL A 100 10.27 9.30 -18.51
CA VAL A 100 9.10 8.56 -19.00
C VAL A 100 9.52 7.52 -20.04
N ASP A 101 10.35 7.91 -21.01
CA ASP A 101 10.84 7.01 -22.08
C ASP A 101 11.53 5.77 -21.51
N ARG A 102 12.28 5.95 -20.41
CA ARG A 102 12.95 4.84 -19.71
C ARG A 102 11.95 3.85 -19.12
N LEU A 103 10.83 4.32 -18.57
CA LEU A 103 9.77 3.45 -18.04
C LEU A 103 9.03 2.72 -19.16
N ILE A 104 8.76 3.39 -20.27
CA ILE A 104 8.14 2.79 -21.47
C ILE A 104 9.06 1.70 -22.02
N ALA A 105 10.34 2.00 -22.24
CA ALA A 105 11.31 1.05 -22.78
C ALA A 105 11.50 -0.19 -21.88
N ALA A 106 11.29 -0.04 -20.57
CA ALA A 106 11.34 -1.12 -19.60
C ALA A 106 9.99 -1.84 -19.39
N GLY A 107 8.92 -1.43 -20.08
CA GLY A 107 7.60 -2.08 -20.01
C GLY A 107 6.80 -1.77 -18.74
N HIS A 108 7.11 -0.69 -18.03
CA HIS A 108 6.38 -0.25 -16.84
C HIS A 108 5.14 0.62 -17.15
N VAL A 109 4.95 1.01 -18.41
CA VAL A 109 3.81 1.83 -18.83
C VAL A 109 2.87 0.97 -19.70
N PRO A 110 1.56 0.92 -19.38
CA PRO A 110 0.57 0.23 -20.22
C PRO A 110 0.52 0.80 -21.66
N THR A 111 0.10 -0.01 -22.63
CA THR A 111 0.13 0.33 -24.08
C THR A 111 -1.27 0.51 -24.69
N ASP A 112 -2.29 0.49 -23.84
CA ASP A 112 -3.72 0.51 -24.17
C ASP A 112 -4.30 1.92 -24.34
#